data_AF-A0A7V6JJZ9-F1
#
_entry.id   AF-A0A7V6JJZ9-F1
#
_cell.length_a   1.000
_cell.length_b   1.000
_cell.length_c   1.000
_cell.angle_alpha   90.00
_cell.angle_beta   90.00
_cell.angle_gamma   90.00
#
_symmetry.space_group_name_H-M   'P 1'
#
loop_
_entity.id
_entity.type
_entity.pdbx_description
1 polymer ?
#
loop_
_entity_poly.entity_id
_entity_poly.type
_entity_poly.pdbx_seq_one_letter_code
_entity_poly.pdbx_strand_id
1 'polypeptide(L)'
;MVRKKSSISRKLQRKHYQDYEIELFDLQTMKEGFLFEQDCRGNSRATIQYYDGNIKRFIAYLEEQGLAADTSSISKEQIQKYILYLRNTKKWAKTAHIKSGEYLVSKSIQTYI
;
A
#
# COMPACT_ATOMS: atom_id res chain seq x y z
N MET A 1 -22.31 -9.86 20.27
CA MET A 1 -21.51 -11.01 19.82
C MET A 1 -20.23 -10.48 19.17
N VAL A 2 -19.12 -10.38 19.92
CA VAL A 2 -17.87 -9.78 19.43
C VAL A 2 -17.09 -10.86 18.67
N ARG A 3 -16.93 -10.67 17.35
CA ARG A 3 -16.09 -11.55 16.52
C ARG A 3 -14.63 -11.39 16.98
N LYS A 4 -14.02 -12.48 17.46
CA LYS A 4 -12.57 -12.56 17.70
C LYS A 4 -11.86 -12.20 16.39
N LYS A 5 -11.15 -11.07 16.38
CA LYS A 5 -10.22 -10.74 15.29
C LYS A 5 -9.06 -11.74 15.35
N SER A 6 -8.78 -12.36 14.21
CA SER A 6 -7.65 -13.26 14.02
C SER A 6 -6.35 -12.44 13.98
N SER A 7 -5.75 -12.17 15.13
CA SER A 7 -4.42 -11.55 15.21
C SER A 7 -3.34 -12.64 15.14
N ILE A 8 -2.49 -12.60 14.12
CA ILE A 8 -1.33 -13.49 13.99
C ILE A 8 -0.11 -12.77 14.54
N SER A 9 0.41 -13.20 15.69
CA SER A 9 1.65 -12.68 16.28
C SER A 9 2.86 -13.49 15.78
N ARG A 10 3.91 -12.84 15.27
CA ARG A 10 5.20 -13.49 14.97
C ARG A 10 6.31 -12.90 15.85
N LYS A 11 7.08 -13.78 16.53
CA LYS A 11 8.23 -13.39 17.37
C LYS A 11 9.48 -13.16 16.52
N LEU A 12 10.02 -11.95 16.54
CA LEU A 12 11.33 -11.62 15.98
C LEU A 12 12.40 -11.72 17.08
N GLN A 13 13.42 -12.56 16.89
CA GLN A 13 14.56 -12.63 17.80
C GLN A 13 15.65 -11.61 17.44
N ARG A 14 15.82 -10.56 18.25
CA ARG A 14 17.14 -10.06 18.72
C ARG A 14 17.03 -8.86 19.69
N LYS A 15 17.61 -9.05 20.88
CA LYS A 15 18.19 -8.12 21.86
C LYS A 15 17.46 -6.79 22.16
N HIS A 16 16.79 -6.77 23.31
CA HIS A 16 16.60 -5.61 24.20
C HIS A 16 15.93 -4.37 23.59
N TYR A 17 14.69 -4.53 23.14
CA TYR A 17 13.68 -3.47 23.16
C TYR A 17 12.42 -4.08 23.78
N GLN A 18 11.64 -3.28 24.53
CA GLN A 18 10.32 -3.70 25.02
C GLN A 18 9.57 -4.40 23.88
N ASP A 19 8.99 -5.57 24.16
CA ASP A 19 8.16 -6.29 23.19
C ASP A 19 6.93 -5.44 22.87
N TYR A 20 7.05 -4.54 21.88
CA TYR A 20 5.91 -3.83 21.33
C TYR A 20 5.15 -4.83 20.45
N GLU A 21 3.95 -5.22 20.88
CA GLU A 21 3.00 -5.90 20.01
C GLU A 21 2.56 -4.90 18.92
N ILE A 22 3.12 -5.05 17.72
CA ILE A 22 2.69 -4.27 16.56
C ILE A 22 1.45 -4.94 15.99
N GLU A 23 0.31 -4.25 16.04
CA GLU A 23 -0.92 -4.72 15.41
C GLU A 23 -0.75 -4.71 13.89
N LEU A 24 -0.92 -5.88 13.28
CA LEU A 24 -0.91 -6.04 11.82
C LEU A 24 -2.33 -5.90 11.29
N PHE A 25 -2.50 -5.04 10.30
CA PHE A 25 -3.80 -4.78 9.70
C PHE A 25 -3.84 -5.28 8.26
N ASP A 26 -4.90 -6.01 7.95
CA ASP A 26 -5.22 -6.48 6.60
C ASP A 26 -5.56 -5.28 5.69
N LEU A 27 -4.87 -5.19 4.55
CA LEU A 27 -5.00 -4.03 3.65
C LEU A 27 -6.36 -3.97 2.95
N GLN A 28 -7.03 -5.11 2.75
CA GLN A 28 -8.37 -5.14 2.20
C GLN A 28 -9.38 -4.50 3.17
N THR A 29 -9.29 -4.84 4.45
CA THR A 29 -10.11 -4.25 5.52
C THR A 29 -9.82 -2.74 5.66
N MET A 30 -8.55 -2.35 5.62
CA MET A 30 -8.17 -0.92 5.66
C MET A 30 -8.72 -0.15 4.44
N LYS A 31 -8.68 -0.76 3.25
CA LYS A 31 -9.26 -0.19 2.02
C LYS A 31 -10.75 0.07 2.19
N GLU A 32 -11.51 -0.90 2.72
CA GLU A 32 -12.95 -0.76 2.93
C GLU A 32 -13.29 0.37 3.89
N GLY A 33 -12.57 0.47 5.01
CA GLY A 33 -12.72 1.57 5.96
C GLY A 33 -12.38 2.93 5.34
N PHE A 34 -11.29 3.01 4.58
CA PHE A 34 -10.89 4.23 3.88
C PHE A 34 -11.95 4.69 2.86
N LEU A 35 -12.48 3.78 2.03
CA LEU A 35 -13.49 4.12 1.02
C LEU A 35 -14.81 4.57 1.66
N PHE A 36 -15.22 3.95 2.76
CA PHE A 36 -16.37 4.39 3.54
C PHE A 36 -16.18 5.80 4.10
N GLU A 37 -14.99 6.10 4.61
CA GLU A 37 -14.64 7.45 5.08
C GLU A 37 -14.70 8.47 3.93
N GLN A 38 -14.21 8.13 2.73
CA GLN A 38 -14.27 9.02 1.58
C GLN A 38 -15.71 9.30 1.14
N ASP A 39 -16.60 8.32 1.23
CA ASP A 39 -18.03 8.48 0.98
C ASP A 39 -18.66 9.45 2.00
N CYS A 40 -18.38 9.26 3.30
CA CYS A 40 -18.85 10.15 4.36
C CYS A 40 -18.33 11.60 4.23
N ARG A 41 -17.12 11.77 3.67
CA ARG A 41 -16.53 13.09 3.38
C ARG A 41 -17.17 13.79 2.17
N GLY A 42 -18.12 13.14 1.49
CA GLY A 42 -18.82 13.71 0.33
C GLY A 42 -17.99 13.72 -0.96
N ASN A 43 -16.96 12.87 -1.06
CA ASN A 43 -16.22 12.76 -2.31
C ASN A 43 -17.09 12.16 -3.42
N SER A 44 -16.80 12.55 -4.66
CA SER A 44 -17.53 12.02 -5.81
C SER A 44 -17.32 10.50 -5.95
N ARG A 45 -18.33 9.80 -6.46
CA ARG A 45 -18.23 8.36 -6.78
C ARG A 45 -17.05 8.04 -7.70
N ALA A 46 -16.74 8.94 -8.64
CA ALA A 46 -15.59 8.79 -9.52
C ALA A 46 -14.26 8.84 -8.76
N THR A 47 -14.13 9.76 -7.79
CA THR A 47 -12.96 9.86 -6.90
C THR A 47 -12.80 8.62 -6.03
N ILE A 48 -13.90 8.11 -5.45
CA ILE A 48 -13.88 6.89 -4.63
C ILE A 48 -13.46 5.67 -5.48
N GLN A 49 -13.98 5.55 -6.71
CA GLN A 49 -13.57 4.51 -7.65
C GLN A 49 -12.09 4.63 -8.06
N TYR A 50 -11.60 5.86 -8.25
CA TYR A 50 -10.18 6.10 -8.52
C TYR A 50 -9.30 5.57 -7.38
N TYR A 51 -9.66 5.88 -6.13
CA TYR A 51 -8.95 5.36 -4.96
C TYR A 51 -9.03 3.84 -4.83
N ASP A 52 -10.23 3.24 -4.97
CA ASP A 52 -10.41 1.79 -4.93
C ASP A 52 -9.51 1.09 -5.97
N GLY A 53 -9.47 1.63 -7.19
CA GLY A 53 -8.61 1.12 -8.26
C GLY A 53 -7.11 1.26 -7.96
N ASN A 54 -6.67 2.34 -7.34
CA ASN A 54 -5.26 2.51 -6.95
C ASN A 54 -4.86 1.52 -5.84
N ILE A 55 -5.68 1.38 -4.80
CA ILE A 55 -5.38 0.51 -3.66
C ILE A 55 -5.43 -0.96 -4.08
N LYS A 56 -6.43 -1.37 -4.88
CA LYS A 56 -6.50 -2.73 -5.44
C LYS A 56 -5.26 -3.10 -6.26
N ARG A 57 -4.75 -2.16 -7.07
CA ARG A 57 -3.52 -2.39 -7.84
C ARG A 57 -2.30 -2.59 -6.95
N PHE A 58 -2.22 -1.87 -5.84
CA PHE A 58 -1.13 -2.06 -4.88
C PHE A 58 -1.22 -3.41 -4.17
N ILE A 59 -2.42 -3.80 -3.71
CA ILE A 59 -2.62 -5.12 -3.08
C ILE A 59 -2.28 -6.25 -4.05
N ALA A 60 -2.79 -6.18 -5.29
CA ALA A 60 -2.47 -7.16 -6.33
C ALA A 60 -0.96 -7.23 -6.62
N TYR A 61 -0.28 -6.08 -6.64
CA TYR A 61 1.18 -6.05 -6.77
C TYR A 61 1.88 -6.81 -5.62
N LEU A 62 1.46 -6.60 -4.37
CA LEU A 62 2.03 -7.32 -3.23
C LEU A 62 1.83 -8.83 -3.37
N GLU A 63 0.64 -9.26 -3.76
CA GLU A 63 0.31 -10.67 -4.02
C GLU A 63 1.16 -11.26 -5.16
N GLU A 64 1.32 -10.53 -6.27
CA GLU A 64 2.19 -10.93 -7.40
C GLU A 64 3.66 -11.09 -6.98
N GLN A 65 4.13 -10.29 -6.02
CA GLN A 65 5.49 -10.39 -5.47
C GLN A 65 5.63 -11.43 -4.34
N GLY A 66 4.56 -12.14 -3.98
CA GLY A 66 4.54 -13.10 -2.87
C GLY A 66 4.69 -12.45 -1.49
N LEU A 67 4.31 -11.18 -1.36
CA LEU A 67 4.33 -10.42 -0.11
C LEU A 67 2.98 -10.51 0.61
N ALA A 68 3.01 -10.31 1.92
CA ALA A 68 1.77 -10.27 2.71
C ALA A 68 0.94 -9.03 2.35
N ALA A 69 -0.38 -9.20 2.17
CA ALA A 69 -1.33 -8.11 1.96
C ALA A 69 -1.75 -7.44 3.29
N ASP A 70 -0.79 -7.19 4.18
CA ASP A 70 -0.98 -6.53 5.47
C ASP A 70 0.05 -5.40 5.66
N THR A 71 -0.07 -4.65 6.76
CA THR A 71 0.83 -3.54 7.06
C THR A 71 2.30 -3.92 7.23
N SER A 72 2.65 -5.20 7.43
CA SER A 72 4.05 -5.63 7.55
C SER A 72 4.83 -5.55 6.24
N SER A 73 4.13 -5.57 5.10
CA SER A 73 4.77 -5.45 3.78
C SER A 73 4.94 -3.99 3.33
N ILE A 74 4.35 -3.03 4.05
CA ILE A 74 4.47 -1.62 3.74
C ILE A 74 5.80 -1.09 4.28
N SER A 75 6.84 -1.22 3.48
CA SER A 75 8.13 -0.55 3.70
C SER A 75 8.39 0.51 2.64
N LYS A 76 9.30 1.44 2.93
CA LYS A 76 9.74 2.46 1.97
C LYS A 76 10.26 1.82 0.68
N GLU A 77 11.02 0.74 0.80
CA GLU A 77 11.58 -0.01 -0.31
C GLU A 77 10.48 -0.66 -1.15
N GLN A 78 9.43 -1.20 -0.52
CA GLN A 78 8.31 -1.81 -1.26
C GLN A 78 7.47 -0.77 -1.98
N ILE A 79 7.26 0.40 -1.37
CA ILE A 79 6.60 1.53 -2.05
C ILE A 79 7.42 1.97 -3.28
N GLN A 80 8.74 2.08 -3.15
CA GLN A 80 9.62 2.43 -4.28
C GLN A 80 9.54 1.38 -5.41
N LYS A 81 9.57 0.09 -5.05
CA LYS A 81 9.44 -0.99 -6.05
C LYS A 81 8.09 -0.97 -6.75
N TYR A 82 7.00 -0.68 -6.03
CA TYR A 82 5.68 -0.53 -6.62
C TYR A 82 5.62 0.64 -7.61
N ILE A 83 6.19 1.80 -7.26
CA ILE A 83 6.26 2.95 -8.18
C ILE A 83 7.03 2.59 -9.46
N LEU A 84 8.15 1.86 -9.34
CA LEU A 84 8.90 1.37 -10.49
C LEU A 84 8.13 0.34 -11.30
N TYR A 85 7.39 -0.57 -10.66
CA TYR A 85 6.51 -1.52 -11.31
C TYR A 85 5.45 -0.81 -12.16
N LEU A 86 4.76 0.20 -11.59
CA LEU A 86 3.77 0.99 -12.31
C LEU A 86 4.36 1.63 -13.57
N ARG A 87 5.57 2.18 -13.48
CA ARG A 87 6.26 2.77 -14.64
C ARG A 87 6.49 1.76 -15.78
N ASN A 88 6.84 0.53 -15.44
CA ASN A 88 7.16 -0.51 -16.42
C ASN A 88 5.91 -1.15 -17.04
N THR A 89 4.76 -1.08 -16.37
CA THR A 89 3.49 -1.48 -16.98
C THR A 89 3.09 -0.49 -18.07
N LYS A 90 2.78 -1.01 -19.27
CA LYS A 90 2.62 -0.27 -20.55
C LYS A 90 1.73 0.98 -20.55
N LYS A 91 0.90 1.18 -19.52
CA LYS A 91 0.07 2.39 -19.36
C LYS A 91 0.92 3.67 -19.17
N TRP A 92 2.19 3.54 -18.75
CA TRP A 92 3.09 4.67 -18.44
C TRP A 92 4.39 4.68 -19.23
N ALA A 93 4.55 3.79 -20.22
CA ALA A 93 5.71 3.69 -21.09
C ALA A 93 6.02 4.97 -21.91
N LYS A 94 5.10 5.96 -21.93
CA LYS A 94 5.28 7.24 -22.62
C LYS A 94 5.91 8.34 -21.77
N THR A 95 6.05 8.16 -20.46
CA THR A 95 6.81 9.08 -19.57
C THR A 95 8.19 8.47 -19.29
N ALA A 96 9.05 8.50 -20.31
CA ALA A 96 10.48 8.26 -20.12
C ALA A 96 11.07 9.41 -19.27
N HIS A 97 12.15 9.13 -18.54
CA HIS A 97 13.02 10.06 -17.76
C HIS A 97 12.91 10.05 -16.22
N ILE A 98 12.94 8.88 -15.57
CA ILE A 98 13.52 8.80 -14.22
C ILE A 98 14.56 7.68 -14.23
N LYS A 99 15.82 7.92 -13.86
CA LYS A 99 16.83 6.84 -13.84
C LYS A 99 16.66 6.01 -12.56
N SER A 100 16.84 4.69 -12.67
CA SER A 100 16.88 3.82 -11.49
C SER A 100 18.03 4.26 -10.58
N GLY A 101 17.75 4.63 -9.34
CA GLY A 101 18.72 5.14 -8.37
C GLY A 101 18.69 6.66 -8.12
N GLU A 102 17.82 7.41 -8.80
CA GLU A 102 17.62 8.83 -8.52
C GLU A 102 16.60 9.06 -7.40
N TYR A 103 16.86 10.09 -6.59
CA TYR A 103 15.95 10.55 -5.54
C TYR A 103 14.63 11.02 -6.17
N LEU A 104 13.52 10.35 -5.83
CA LEU A 104 12.20 10.74 -6.31
C LEU A 104 11.80 12.08 -5.68
N VAL A 105 11.72 13.13 -6.50
CA VAL A 105 11.27 14.45 -6.06
C VAL A 105 9.78 14.38 -5.68
N SER A 106 9.36 15.15 -4.68
CA SER A 106 7.97 15.15 -4.16
C SER A 106 6.90 15.29 -5.25
N LYS A 107 7.19 16.04 -6.32
CA LYS A 107 6.30 16.26 -7.46
C LYS A 107 6.08 15.00 -8.31
N SER A 108 7.11 14.15 -8.42
CA SER A 108 7.01 12.84 -9.07
C SER A 108 6.02 11.97 -8.29
N ILE A 109 6.16 11.90 -6.96
CA ILE A 109 5.27 11.13 -6.08
C ILE A 109 3.79 11.54 -6.26
N GLN A 110 3.52 12.85 -6.37
CA GLN A 110 2.18 13.40 -6.63
C GLN A 110 1.54 12.96 -7.95
N THR A 111 2.33 12.53 -8.92
CA THR A 111 1.83 12.06 -10.23
C THR A 111 1.57 10.54 -10.21
N TYR A 112 2.07 9.84 -9.19
CA TYR A 112 2.06 8.37 -9.10
C TYR A 112 1.16 7.82 -7.96
N ILE A 113 0.48 8.71 -7.20
CA ILE A 113 -0.51 8.40 -6.16
C ILE A 113 -1.80 9.18 -6.49
#